data_AF-A0A4U1FZH3-F1
#
_entry.id   AF-A0A4U1FZH3-F1
#
_cell.length_a   1.000
_cell.length_b   1.000
_cell.length_c   1.000
_cell.angle_alpha   90.00
_cell.angle_beta   90.00
_cell.angle_gamma   90.00
#
_symmetry.space_group_name_H-M   'P 1'
#
loop_
_entity.id
_entity.type
_entity.pdbx_description
1 polymer ?
#
loop_
_entity_poly.entity_id
_entity_poly.type
_entity_poly.pdbx_seq_one_letter_code
_entity_poly.pdbx_strand_id
1 'polypeptide(L)'
;MSEFTTNPYDDILIPTYVLNLKKTNKLDQILNPFKMNPEFDVKIITENSEGSKEACLWKGIVTATKTAITEESDMFIVCNKEHRFSNKYSKEYLFENIVKANDQGATLLFGYIDNFGHAVPLTESRFWISSFLSTQFIVVYKKIFMDILNYKFNKLDIVDEVFSSLTSHKMVLYPFISRKKNLVNSDYLLTKTRLESIRNTYLKYIKKT
;
A
#
# COMPACT_ATOMS: atom_id res chain seq x y z
N MET A 1 13.34 -20.67 -31.67
CA MET A 1 12.00 -20.11 -31.39
C MET A 1 11.90 -19.97 -29.89
N SER A 2 12.02 -18.75 -29.35
CA SER A 2 11.73 -18.49 -27.94
C SER A 2 10.21 -18.40 -27.81
N GLU A 3 9.61 -19.33 -27.08
CA GLU A 3 8.22 -19.17 -26.63
C GLU A 3 8.14 -17.86 -25.83
N PHE A 4 7.41 -16.88 -26.36
CA PHE A 4 7.03 -15.71 -25.59
C PHE A 4 6.06 -16.21 -24.52
N THR A 5 6.58 -16.53 -23.33
CA THR A 5 5.75 -16.75 -22.16
C THR A 5 5.04 -15.43 -21.85
N THR A 6 3.78 -15.32 -22.22
CA THR A 6 2.91 -14.21 -21.83
C THR A 6 2.84 -14.17 -20.31
N ASN A 7 3.12 -13.01 -19.70
CA ASN A 7 3.02 -12.89 -18.26
C ASN A 7 1.53 -13.04 -17.89
N PRO A 8 1.16 -13.90 -16.92
CA PRO A 8 -0.24 -14.17 -16.58
C PRO A 8 -1.02 -12.93 -16.12
N TYR A 9 -0.33 -11.82 -15.86
CA TYR A 9 -0.90 -10.56 -15.39
C TYR A 9 -1.02 -9.50 -16.49
N ASP A 10 -0.74 -9.82 -17.76
CA ASP A 10 -0.67 -8.82 -18.84
C ASP A 10 -1.97 -8.06 -19.09
N ASP A 11 -3.11 -8.72 -18.93
CA ASP A 11 -4.43 -8.11 -19.14
C ASP A 11 -5.11 -7.61 -17.86
N ILE A 12 -4.41 -7.61 -16.72
CA ILE A 12 -4.98 -7.23 -15.43
C ILE A 12 -4.61 -5.78 -15.09
N LEU A 13 -5.65 -4.98 -14.82
CA LEU A 13 -5.53 -3.62 -14.31
C LEU A 13 -5.90 -3.57 -12.83
N ILE A 14 -5.13 -2.82 -12.04
CA ILE A 14 -5.41 -2.60 -10.62
C ILE A 14 -6.01 -1.20 -10.43
N PRO A 15 -7.26 -1.08 -9.93
CA PRO A 15 -7.85 0.20 -9.56
C PRO A 15 -6.94 0.93 -8.57
N THR A 16 -6.47 2.11 -8.95
CA THR A 16 -5.45 2.85 -8.21
C THR A 16 -5.87 4.29 -7.97
N TYR A 17 -6.13 4.63 -6.71
CA TYR A 17 -6.57 5.95 -6.29
C TYR A 17 -5.42 6.77 -5.71
N VAL A 18 -5.07 7.86 -6.38
CA VAL A 18 -4.00 8.75 -5.92
C VAL A 18 -4.60 9.97 -5.21
N LEU A 19 -4.35 10.06 -3.90
CA LEU A 19 -4.86 11.14 -3.05
C LEU A 19 -4.07 12.44 -3.26
N ASN A 20 -4.74 13.46 -3.78
CA ASN A 20 -4.19 14.79 -4.04
C ASN A 20 -4.87 15.87 -3.18
N LEU A 21 -4.69 15.79 -1.85
CA LEU A 21 -5.40 16.60 -0.84
C LEU A 21 -5.16 18.13 -0.88
N LYS A 22 -4.26 18.58 -1.75
CA LYS A 22 -4.08 19.99 -2.06
C LYS A 22 -3.90 20.08 -3.55
N LYS A 23 -4.93 20.58 -4.25
CA LYS A 23 -4.91 20.75 -5.70
C LYS A 23 -3.61 21.42 -6.11
N THR A 24 -2.78 20.67 -6.82
CA THR A 24 -1.54 21.16 -7.40
C THR A 24 -1.68 21.10 -8.90
N ASN A 25 -1.14 22.11 -9.60
CA ASN A 25 -1.11 22.15 -11.06
C ASN A 25 -0.08 21.16 -11.65
N LYS A 26 0.60 20.37 -10.81
CA LYS A 26 1.66 19.42 -11.19
C LYS A 26 1.15 17.98 -11.30
N LEU A 27 -0.02 17.78 -11.91
CA LEU A 27 -0.61 16.44 -12.10
C LEU A 27 0.33 15.50 -12.84
N ASP A 28 1.08 15.99 -13.83
CA ASP A 28 2.09 15.21 -14.54
C ASP A 28 3.13 14.58 -13.60
N GLN A 29 3.56 15.29 -12.55
CA GLN A 29 4.53 14.75 -11.61
C GLN A 29 3.93 13.66 -10.72
N ILE A 30 2.62 13.70 -10.50
CA ILE A 30 1.90 12.69 -9.72
C ILE A 30 1.71 11.43 -10.57
N LEU A 31 1.38 11.59 -11.85
CA LEU A 31 1.11 10.49 -12.77
C LEU A 31 2.37 9.86 -13.37
N ASN A 32 3.49 10.59 -13.42
CA ASN A 32 4.74 10.10 -14.01
C ASN A 32 5.19 8.69 -13.55
N PRO A 33 5.08 8.31 -12.26
CA PRO A 33 5.45 6.98 -11.80
C PRO A 33 4.59 5.87 -12.43
N PHE A 34 3.38 6.17 -12.87
CA PHE A 34 2.44 5.21 -13.42
C PHE A 34 2.46 5.18 -14.96
N LYS A 35 2.98 6.22 -15.64
CA LYS A 35 3.04 6.28 -17.12
C LYS A 35 3.77 5.09 -17.75
N MET A 36 4.77 4.53 -17.04
CA MET A 36 5.55 3.38 -17.51
C MET A 36 5.06 2.03 -16.94
N ASN A 37 3.98 2.04 -16.15
CA ASN A 37 3.45 0.87 -15.47
C ASN A 37 1.95 0.76 -15.80
N PRO A 38 1.60 0.24 -16.99
CA PRO A 38 0.22 0.22 -17.51
C PRO A 38 -0.75 -0.64 -16.69
N GLU A 39 -0.26 -1.47 -15.77
CA GLU A 39 -1.03 -2.30 -14.85
C GLU A 39 -1.83 -1.51 -13.80
N PHE A 40 -1.67 -0.19 -13.70
CA PHE A 40 -2.42 0.66 -12.77
C PHE A 40 -3.47 1.51 -13.50
N ASP A 41 -4.75 1.27 -13.21
CA ASP A 41 -5.84 2.15 -13.63
C ASP A 41 -5.94 3.34 -12.65
N VAL A 42 -5.28 4.45 -12.99
CA VAL A 42 -5.06 5.56 -12.07
C VAL A 42 -6.19 6.58 -12.10
N LYS A 43 -6.85 6.78 -10.95
CA LYS A 43 -7.84 7.83 -10.70
C LYS A 43 -7.32 8.79 -9.63
N ILE A 44 -7.42 10.10 -9.88
CA ILE A 44 -7.00 11.11 -8.90
C ILE A 44 -8.19 11.52 -8.05
N ILE A 45 -8.07 11.31 -6.74
CA ILE A 45 -9.05 11.80 -5.77
C ILE A 45 -8.54 13.12 -5.20
N THR A 46 -9.28 14.20 -5.46
CA THR A 46 -8.96 15.53 -4.95
C THR A 46 -9.93 15.89 -3.84
N GLU A 47 -9.52 15.68 -2.59
CA GLU A 47 -10.27 16.12 -1.41
C GLU A 47 -9.67 17.40 -0.87
N ASN A 48 -10.38 18.52 -1.02
CA ASN A 48 -9.99 19.84 -0.47
C ASN A 48 -10.96 20.30 0.61
N SER A 49 -11.53 19.38 1.40
CA SER A 49 -12.49 19.74 2.43
C SER A 49 -11.86 20.56 3.55
N GLU A 50 -12.64 21.45 4.17
CA GLU A 50 -12.27 22.08 5.44
C GLU A 50 -12.01 20.99 6.50
N GLY A 51 -10.83 20.98 7.11
CA GLY A 51 -10.44 19.97 8.10
C GLY A 51 -8.93 19.77 8.24
N SER A 52 -8.56 18.85 9.13
CA SER A 52 -7.17 18.41 9.28
C SER A 52 -6.72 17.61 8.06
N LYS A 53 -5.40 17.51 7.86
CA LYS A 53 -4.81 16.66 6.81
C LYS A 53 -5.31 15.21 6.91
N GLU A 54 -5.37 14.67 8.12
CA GLU A 54 -5.83 13.30 8.40
C GLU A 54 -7.31 13.10 8.04
N ALA A 55 -8.17 14.08 8.35
CA ALA A 55 -9.57 14.03 7.95
C ALA A 55 -9.73 14.03 6.41
N CYS A 56 -8.92 14.81 5.69
CA CYS A 56 -8.92 14.80 4.23
C CYS A 56 -8.37 13.48 3.65
N LEU A 57 -7.35 12.88 4.27
CA LEU A 57 -6.85 11.55 3.88
C LEU A 57 -7.95 10.50 4.05
N TRP A 58 -8.61 10.48 5.21
CA TRP A 58 -9.68 9.54 5.49
C TRP A 58 -10.86 9.67 4.53
N LYS A 59 -11.32 10.90 4.25
CA LYS A 59 -12.37 11.14 3.26
C LYS A 59 -11.97 10.61 1.88
N GLY A 60 -10.72 10.82 1.46
CA GLY A 60 -10.22 10.29 0.20
C GLY A 60 -10.25 8.76 0.13
N ILE A 61 -9.90 8.09 1.23
CA ILE A 61 -9.98 6.63 1.36
C ILE A 61 -11.44 6.15 1.33
N VAL A 62 -12.36 6.84 2.02
CA VAL A 62 -13.80 6.54 1.97
C VAL A 62 -14.35 6.71 0.56
N THR A 63 -13.98 7.79 -0.15
CA THR A 63 -14.35 8.01 -1.55
C THR A 63 -13.83 6.88 -2.44
N ALA A 64 -12.55 6.52 -2.33
CA ALA A 64 -11.97 5.38 -3.05
C ALA A 64 -12.73 4.06 -2.78
N THR A 65 -13.07 3.82 -1.51
CA THR A 65 -13.79 2.61 -1.09
C THR A 65 -15.20 2.55 -1.70
N LYS A 66 -15.94 3.67 -1.69
CA LYS A 66 -17.27 3.76 -2.32
C LYS A 66 -17.21 3.53 -3.83
N THR A 67 -16.21 4.11 -4.49
CA THR A 67 -15.99 3.90 -5.92
C THR A 67 -15.65 2.44 -6.21
N ALA A 68 -14.73 1.83 -5.45
CA ALA A 68 -14.39 0.42 -5.60
C ALA A 68 -15.59 -0.52 -5.42
N ILE A 69 -16.49 -0.25 -4.46
CA ILE A 69 -17.74 -1.00 -4.29
C ILE A 69 -18.66 -0.83 -5.51
N THR A 70 -18.80 0.40 -6.01
CA THR A 70 -19.65 0.72 -7.16
C THR A 70 -19.14 0.07 -8.45
N GLU A 71 -17.82 -0.04 -8.58
CA GLU A 71 -17.12 -0.70 -9.69
C GLU A 71 -16.90 -2.21 -9.44
N GLU A 72 -17.59 -2.78 -8.45
CA GLU A 72 -17.53 -4.20 -8.09
C GLU A 72 -16.11 -4.77 -7.89
N SER A 73 -15.16 -3.91 -7.49
CA SER A 73 -13.76 -4.27 -7.32
C SER A 73 -13.53 -5.04 -6.02
N ASP A 74 -12.80 -6.15 -6.09
CA ASP A 74 -12.43 -6.96 -4.91
C ASP A 74 -11.25 -6.39 -4.11
N MET A 75 -10.56 -5.40 -4.68
CA MET A 75 -9.48 -4.66 -4.04
C MET A 75 -9.25 -3.34 -4.77
N PHE A 76 -8.53 -2.42 -4.13
CA PHE A 76 -7.94 -1.27 -4.80
C PHE A 76 -6.61 -0.89 -4.16
N ILE A 77 -5.83 -0.07 -4.87
CA ILE A 77 -4.67 0.60 -4.31
C ILE A 77 -5.04 2.03 -3.95
N VAL A 78 -4.60 2.49 -2.78
CA VAL A 78 -4.55 3.91 -2.44
C VAL A 78 -3.11 4.36 -2.24
N CYS A 79 -2.75 5.44 -2.92
CA CYS A 79 -1.42 6.03 -2.88
C CYS A 79 -1.51 7.52 -2.57
N ASN A 80 -0.45 8.09 -2.01
CA ASN A 80 -0.35 9.54 -1.94
C ASN A 80 0.28 10.13 -3.21
N LYS A 81 0.13 11.45 -3.39
CA LYS A 81 0.74 12.17 -4.52
C LYS A 81 2.28 12.16 -4.58
N GLU A 82 2.94 11.80 -3.49
CA GLU A 82 4.41 11.76 -3.38
C GLU A 82 5.00 10.38 -3.68
N HIS A 83 4.14 9.39 -3.93
CA HIS A 83 4.52 8.01 -4.20
C HIS A 83 5.48 7.92 -5.39
N ARG A 84 6.52 7.11 -5.24
CA ARG A 84 7.40 6.66 -6.31
C ARG A 84 7.64 5.17 -6.14
N PHE A 85 7.78 4.47 -7.25
CA PHE A 85 8.29 3.11 -7.22
C PHE A 85 9.76 3.09 -6.79
N SER A 86 10.13 2.08 -6.01
CA SER A 86 11.52 1.75 -5.70
C SER A 86 12.10 0.91 -6.86
N ASN A 87 13.41 0.68 -6.84
CA ASN A 87 14.05 -0.26 -7.77
C ASN A 87 13.76 -1.74 -7.46
N LYS A 88 12.92 -2.01 -6.45
CA LYS A 88 12.47 -3.36 -6.07
C LYS A 88 11.05 -3.64 -6.55
N TYR A 89 10.42 -2.65 -7.18
CA TYR A 89 9.17 -2.86 -7.88
C TYR A 89 9.40 -3.71 -9.14
N SER A 90 8.60 -4.75 -9.29
CA SER A 90 8.26 -5.36 -10.58
C SER A 90 6.78 -5.72 -10.55
N LYS A 91 6.14 -5.78 -11.72
CA LYS A 91 4.75 -6.17 -11.86
C LYS A 91 4.51 -7.55 -11.26
N GLU A 92 5.36 -8.52 -11.58
CA GLU A 92 5.28 -9.90 -11.10
C GLU A 92 5.37 -9.96 -9.58
N TYR A 93 6.34 -9.25 -8.99
CA TYR A 93 6.52 -9.21 -7.55
C TYR A 93 5.31 -8.61 -6.84
N LEU A 94 4.75 -7.51 -7.36
CA LEU A 94 3.55 -6.91 -6.77
C LEU A 94 2.35 -7.86 -6.87
N PHE A 95 2.06 -8.37 -8.06
CA PHE A 95 0.88 -9.20 -8.31
C PHE A 95 0.90 -10.51 -7.52
N GLU A 96 2.04 -11.21 -7.53
CA GLU A 96 2.20 -12.43 -6.75
C GLU A 96 1.94 -12.17 -5.25
N ASN A 97 2.46 -11.06 -4.72
CA ASN A 97 2.26 -10.74 -3.31
C ASN A 97 0.85 -10.24 -3.00
N ILE A 98 0.15 -9.59 -3.93
CA ILE A 98 -1.27 -9.24 -3.76
C ILE A 98 -2.11 -10.50 -3.60
N VAL A 99 -2.00 -11.44 -4.54
CA VAL A 99 -2.78 -12.68 -4.54
C VAL A 99 -2.48 -13.47 -3.25
N LYS A 100 -1.20 -13.72 -2.98
CA LYS A 100 -0.80 -14.50 -1.80
C LYS A 100 -1.16 -13.82 -0.47
N ALA A 101 -1.11 -12.49 -0.38
CA ALA A 101 -1.52 -11.81 0.84
C ALA A 101 -3.02 -11.97 1.08
N ASN A 102 -3.85 -11.86 0.04
CA ASN A 102 -5.29 -12.08 0.16
C ASN A 102 -5.62 -13.52 0.57
N ASP A 103 -4.94 -14.52 -0.03
CA ASP A 103 -5.07 -15.94 0.32
C ASP A 103 -4.70 -16.20 1.78
N GLN A 104 -3.70 -15.48 2.29
CA GLN A 104 -3.29 -15.52 3.70
C GLN A 104 -4.18 -14.67 4.62
N GLY A 105 -5.30 -14.15 4.12
CA GLY A 105 -6.29 -13.44 4.92
C GLY A 105 -5.99 -11.96 5.16
N ALA A 106 -5.04 -11.35 4.45
CA ALA A 106 -4.77 -9.91 4.59
C ALA A 106 -6.00 -9.08 4.22
N THR A 107 -6.23 -8.02 4.98
CA THR A 107 -7.18 -6.94 4.70
C THR A 107 -6.48 -5.68 4.20
N LEU A 108 -5.21 -5.50 4.59
CA LEU A 108 -4.32 -4.44 4.13
C LEU A 108 -2.94 -4.99 3.78
N LEU A 109 -2.38 -4.56 2.65
CA LEU A 109 -1.00 -4.85 2.26
C LEU A 109 -0.25 -3.56 1.91
N PHE A 110 0.82 -3.27 2.64
CA PHE A 110 1.59 -2.04 2.49
C PHE A 110 2.81 -2.23 1.58
N GLY A 111 2.97 -1.33 0.61
CA GLY A 111 4.16 -1.26 -0.25
C GLY A 111 5.31 -0.44 0.36
N TYR A 112 5.04 0.33 1.42
CA TYR A 112 5.97 1.15 2.18
C TYR A 112 5.36 1.61 3.51
N ILE A 113 6.17 1.65 4.57
CA ILE A 113 5.87 2.28 5.87
C ILE A 113 7.14 2.95 6.41
N ASP A 114 7.02 4.05 7.17
CA ASP A 114 8.17 4.67 7.84
C ASP A 114 8.55 3.95 9.13
N ASN A 115 7.58 3.36 9.85
CA ASN A 115 7.81 2.66 11.11
C ASN A 115 6.76 1.57 11.35
N PHE A 116 7.08 0.64 12.25
CA PHE A 116 6.18 -0.40 12.74
C PHE A 116 6.47 -0.77 14.20
N GLY A 117 5.45 -1.27 14.89
CA GLY A 117 5.59 -1.87 16.22
C GLY A 117 6.36 -3.19 16.18
N HIS A 118 5.63 -4.30 16.12
CA HIS A 118 6.18 -5.65 15.93
C HIS A 118 6.02 -6.11 14.49
N ALA A 119 6.93 -6.96 14.02
CA ALA A 119 6.84 -7.63 12.74
C ALA A 119 7.13 -9.12 12.88
N VAL A 120 6.32 -9.95 12.22
CA VAL A 120 6.50 -11.40 12.15
C VAL A 120 6.62 -11.81 10.69
N PRO A 121 7.70 -12.47 10.26
CA PRO A 121 7.86 -12.93 8.89
C PRO A 121 6.87 -14.06 8.61
N LEU A 122 6.05 -13.88 7.57
CA LEU A 122 5.15 -14.93 7.08
C LEU A 122 5.75 -15.65 5.88
N THR A 123 6.55 -14.92 5.10
CA THR A 123 7.33 -15.43 3.96
C THR A 123 8.62 -14.61 3.83
N GLU A 124 9.42 -14.88 2.80
CA GLU A 124 10.59 -14.06 2.51
C GLU A 124 10.27 -12.60 2.15
N SER A 125 9.05 -12.32 1.66
CA SER A 125 8.64 -11.02 1.12
C SER A 125 7.51 -10.32 1.88
N ARG A 126 6.84 -11.02 2.81
CA ARG A 126 5.67 -10.51 3.54
C ARG A 126 5.81 -10.69 5.04
N PHE A 127 5.51 -9.62 5.76
CA PHE A 127 5.58 -9.55 7.21
C PHE A 127 4.22 -9.13 7.74
N TRP A 128 3.68 -9.86 8.70
CA TRP A 128 2.62 -9.35 9.56
C TRP A 128 3.17 -8.22 10.42
N ILE A 129 2.39 -7.16 10.64
CA ILE A 129 2.78 -6.05 11.52
C ILE A 129 1.68 -5.69 12.52
N SER A 130 2.07 -5.32 13.74
CA SER A 130 1.10 -4.96 14.79
C SER A 130 0.51 -3.56 14.63
N SER A 131 1.34 -2.60 14.20
CA SER A 131 1.01 -1.19 13.98
C SER A 131 2.02 -0.59 13.00
N PHE A 132 1.69 0.55 12.41
CA PHE A 132 2.54 1.23 11.43
C PHE A 132 2.35 2.75 11.45
N LEU A 133 3.27 3.46 10.80
CA LEU A 133 3.19 4.90 10.56
C LEU A 133 3.66 5.25 9.14
N SER A 134 3.09 6.33 8.61
CA SER A 134 3.39 6.95 7.31
C SER A 134 3.36 5.99 6.14
N THR A 135 2.16 5.64 5.69
CA THR A 135 1.95 4.85 4.47
C THR A 135 2.05 5.70 3.20
N GLN A 136 2.51 5.08 2.11
CA GLN A 136 2.58 5.73 0.78
C GLN A 136 1.80 4.97 -0.30
N PHE A 137 1.65 3.65 -0.11
CA PHE A 137 1.06 2.71 -1.04
C PHE A 137 0.40 1.60 -0.22
N ILE A 138 -0.92 1.47 -0.33
CA ILE A 138 -1.71 0.49 0.40
C ILE A 138 -2.60 -0.25 -0.60
N VAL A 139 -2.53 -1.57 -0.61
CA VAL A 139 -3.56 -2.41 -1.21
C VAL A 139 -4.63 -2.65 -0.14
N VAL A 140 -5.87 -2.33 -0.46
CA VAL A 140 -7.04 -2.46 0.41
C VAL A 140 -7.94 -3.54 -0.18
N TYR A 141 -8.16 -4.62 0.57
CA TYR A 141 -9.01 -5.73 0.11
C TYR A 141 -10.46 -5.52 0.54
N LYS A 142 -11.40 -6.02 -0.26
CA LYS A 142 -12.85 -5.91 -0.03
C LYS A 142 -13.31 -6.29 1.38
N LYS A 143 -12.59 -7.22 2.03
CA LYS A 143 -12.84 -7.68 3.41
C LYS A 143 -12.93 -6.54 4.44
N ILE A 144 -12.26 -5.39 4.24
CA ILE A 144 -12.28 -4.24 5.19
C ILE A 144 -13.12 -3.05 4.71
N PHE A 145 -13.75 -3.13 3.54
CA PHE A 145 -14.45 -1.98 2.97
C PHE A 145 -15.57 -1.46 3.89
N MET A 146 -16.39 -2.35 4.46
CA MET A 146 -17.47 -1.94 5.34
C MET A 146 -16.96 -1.37 6.67
N ASP A 147 -15.84 -1.86 7.19
CA ASP A 147 -15.21 -1.30 8.39
C ASP A 147 -14.74 0.14 8.13
N ILE A 148 -14.15 0.39 6.95
CA ILE A 148 -13.79 1.74 6.50
C ILE A 148 -15.04 2.64 6.41
N LEU A 149 -16.13 2.16 5.80
CA LEU A 149 -17.33 2.98 5.62
C LEU A 149 -18.08 3.26 6.94
N ASN A 150 -18.04 2.32 7.89
CA ASN A 150 -18.74 2.42 9.17
C ASN A 150 -17.97 3.22 10.23
N TYR A 151 -16.66 3.40 10.05
CA TYR A 151 -15.83 4.12 11.00
C TYR A 151 -16.12 5.64 10.99
N LYS A 152 -16.42 6.18 12.17
CA LYS A 152 -16.67 7.62 12.38
C LYS A 152 -15.36 8.31 12.75
N PHE A 153 -14.74 8.96 11.77
CA PHE A 153 -13.47 9.64 11.95
C PHE A 153 -13.59 10.89 12.82
N ASN A 154 -12.76 10.96 13.87
CA ASN A 154 -12.75 12.03 14.85
C ASN A 154 -11.63 13.05 14.57
N LYS A 155 -11.70 14.21 15.23
CA LYS A 155 -10.74 15.31 15.05
C LYS A 155 -9.30 14.93 15.44
N LEU A 156 -9.14 14.02 16.40
CA LEU A 156 -7.84 13.57 16.92
C LEU A 156 -7.33 12.30 16.23
N ASP A 157 -8.12 11.71 15.33
CA ASP A 157 -7.75 10.47 14.67
C ASP A 157 -6.61 10.70 13.68
N ILE A 158 -5.72 9.70 13.62
CA ILE A 158 -4.64 9.58 12.64
C ILE A 158 -4.94 8.35 11.79
N VAL A 159 -4.90 8.48 10.46
CA VAL A 159 -5.34 7.41 9.55
C VAL A 159 -4.61 6.09 9.79
N ASP A 160 -3.30 6.14 10.04
CA ASP A 160 -2.48 4.94 10.28
C ASP A 160 -2.89 4.22 11.58
N GLU A 161 -3.25 4.98 12.63
CA GLU A 161 -3.71 4.43 13.90
C GLU A 161 -5.13 3.84 13.78
N VAL A 162 -6.00 4.52 13.04
CA VAL A 162 -7.35 4.00 12.72
C VAL A 162 -7.25 2.68 11.97
N PHE A 163 -6.44 2.58 10.92
CA PHE A 163 -6.24 1.30 10.25
C PHE A 163 -5.63 0.23 11.16
N SER A 164 -4.71 0.61 12.04
CA SER A 164 -4.12 -0.31 13.01
C SER A 164 -5.15 -0.86 14.00
N SER A 165 -6.19 -0.08 14.35
CA SER A 165 -7.29 -0.48 15.24
C SER A 165 -8.42 -1.21 14.51
N LEU A 166 -8.70 -0.87 13.26
CA LEU A 166 -9.73 -1.54 12.44
C LEU A 166 -9.38 -3.00 12.14
N THR A 167 -8.10 -3.33 12.03
CA THR A 167 -7.71 -4.70 11.67
C THR A 167 -6.35 -5.13 12.21
N SER A 168 -6.27 -6.41 12.61
CA SER A 168 -5.01 -7.11 12.85
C SER A 168 -4.47 -7.79 11.58
N HIS A 169 -5.25 -7.91 10.50
CA HIS A 169 -4.92 -8.68 9.30
C HIS A 169 -4.12 -7.84 8.29
N LYS A 170 -3.03 -7.25 8.76
CA LYS A 170 -2.25 -6.29 7.99
C LYS A 170 -0.83 -6.78 7.76
N MET A 171 -0.37 -6.66 6.51
CA MET A 171 0.93 -7.10 6.06
C MET A 171 1.71 -5.97 5.40
N VAL A 172 3.03 -6.08 5.41
CA VAL A 172 3.92 -5.19 4.65
C VAL A 172 4.87 -5.99 3.78
N LEU A 173 5.16 -5.44 2.59
CA LEU A 173 6.15 -5.98 1.68
C LEU A 173 7.57 -5.59 2.12
N TYR A 174 8.47 -6.56 2.15
CA TYR A 174 9.90 -6.28 2.18
C TYR A 174 10.65 -7.21 1.21
N PRO A 175 11.36 -6.69 0.20
CA PRO A 175 11.69 -5.28 -0.01
C PRO A 175 10.48 -4.40 -0.38
N PHE A 176 10.54 -3.13 0.02
CA PHE A 176 9.51 -2.13 -0.30
C PHE A 176 9.47 -1.84 -1.79
N ILE A 177 8.27 -1.81 -2.36
CA ILE A 177 8.03 -1.42 -3.76
C ILE A 177 7.79 0.09 -3.92
N SER A 178 7.45 0.76 -2.84
CA SER A 178 7.15 2.19 -2.80
C SER A 178 8.24 2.93 -2.04
N ARG A 179 8.41 4.21 -2.34
CA ARG A 179 9.24 5.16 -1.60
C ARG A 179 8.63 6.55 -1.68
N LYS A 180 8.99 7.41 -0.73
CA LYS A 180 8.66 8.84 -0.74
C LYS A 180 9.65 9.61 -1.63
N LYS A 181 9.16 10.60 -2.39
CA LYS A 181 10.01 11.44 -3.28
C LYS A 181 11.15 12.17 -2.54
N ASN A 182 10.89 12.69 -1.33
CA ASN A 182 11.84 13.48 -0.55
C ASN A 182 12.38 12.68 0.64
N LEU A 183 13.03 11.55 0.35
CA LEU A 183 13.50 10.62 1.36
C LEU A 183 14.84 11.08 1.93
N VAL A 184 14.79 11.92 2.97
CA VAL A 184 15.93 12.28 3.83
C VAL A 184 15.48 12.06 5.27
N ASN A 185 15.36 10.80 5.70
CA ASN A 185 15.02 10.52 7.10
C ASN A 185 15.67 9.23 7.59
N SER A 186 16.25 9.29 8.80
CA SER A 186 16.79 8.16 9.57
C SER A 186 15.76 7.05 9.79
N ASP A 187 14.48 7.42 9.90
CA ASP A 187 13.40 6.48 10.22
C ASP A 187 13.24 5.39 9.16
N TYR A 188 13.32 5.76 7.87
CA TYR A 188 13.29 4.79 6.78
C TYR A 188 14.46 3.81 6.84
N LEU A 189 15.68 4.31 7.07
CA LEU A 189 16.86 3.47 7.12
C LEU A 189 16.79 2.51 8.31
N LEU A 190 16.31 2.99 9.46
CA LEU A 190 16.07 2.17 10.64
C LEU A 190 15.03 1.08 10.35
N THR A 191 13.88 1.44 9.78
CA THR A 191 12.81 0.48 9.45
C THR A 191 13.26 -0.56 8.45
N LYS A 192 13.96 -0.15 7.39
CA LYS A 192 14.59 -1.06 6.43
C LYS A 192 15.52 -2.04 7.14
N THR A 193 16.42 -1.53 7.98
CA THR A 193 17.40 -2.34 8.72
C THR A 193 16.72 -3.33 9.65
N ARG A 194 15.64 -2.91 10.34
CA ARG A 194 14.85 -3.79 11.23
C ARG A 194 14.19 -4.92 10.44
N LEU A 195 13.50 -4.63 9.34
CA LEU A 195 12.87 -5.66 8.50
C LEU A 195 13.90 -6.59 7.87
N GLU A 196 15.04 -6.06 7.41
CA GLU A 196 16.12 -6.87 6.84
C GLU A 196 16.76 -7.81 7.85
N SER A 197 16.95 -7.35 9.10
CA SER A 197 17.43 -8.19 10.20
C SER A 197 16.47 -9.34 10.53
N ILE A 198 15.17 -9.04 10.62
CA ILE A 198 14.12 -10.05 10.85
C ILE A 198 14.09 -11.05 9.69
N ARG A 199 14.12 -10.55 8.44
CA ARG A 199 14.16 -11.39 7.23
C ARG A 199 15.36 -12.33 7.25
N ASN A 200 16.56 -11.81 7.49
CA ASN A 200 17.78 -12.60 7.51
C ASN A 200 17.75 -13.67 8.61
N THR A 201 17.13 -13.36 9.75
CA THR A 201 16.93 -14.33 10.83
C THR A 201 15.98 -15.43 10.39
N TYR A 202 14.83 -15.09 9.81
CA TYR A 202 13.86 -16.06 9.26
C TYR A 202 14.46 -16.98 8.21
N LEU A 203 15.21 -16.41 7.25
CA LEU A 203 15.88 -17.18 6.18
C LEU A 203 16.86 -18.22 6.73
N LYS A 204 17.52 -17.95 7.85
CA LYS A 204 18.42 -18.92 8.52
C LYS A 204 17.66 -20.10 9.12
N TYR A 205 16.43 -19.90 9.57
CA TYR A 205 15.62 -20.96 10.15
C TYR A 205 14.98 -21.84 9.08
N ILE A 206 14.39 -21.24 8.04
CA ILE A 206 13.73 -22.02 6.99
C ILE A 206 14.73 -22.82 6.14
N LYS A 207 15.94 -22.31 5.87
CA LYS A 207 16.97 -23.04 5.08
C LYS A 207 17.61 -24.22 5.82
N LYS A 208 17.35 -24.36 7.13
CA LYS A 208 17.79 -25.51 7.93
C LYS A 208 16.76 -26.64 7.94
N THR A 209 15.59 -26.42 7.33
CA THR A 209 14.49 -27.39 7.23
C THR A 209 14.46 -27.93 5.80
#